data_AF-A0A162CY10-F1
#
_entry.id   AF-A0A162CY10-F1
#
_cell.length_a   1.000
_cell.length_b   1.000
_cell.length_c   1.000
_cell.angle_alpha   90.00
_cell.angle_beta   90.00
_cell.angle_gamma   90.00
#
_symmetry.space_group_name_H-M   'P 1'
#
loop_
_entity.id
_entity.type
_entity.pdbx_description
1 polymer ?
#
loop_
_entity_poly.entity_id
_entity_poly.type
_entity_poly.pdbx_seq_one_letter_code
_entity_poly.pdbx_strand_id
1 'polypeptide(L)'
;MKLVVSKFASSDDLDRIARYYQDALTGYGPVLDCSAGSPAALEAKARKSRGEKKDPNGCGDVGGDRNERVYKVGTEKNFRLVSLKPVGREVHFQLMKMELRGI
;
A
#
# COMPACT_ATOMS: atom_id res chain seq x y z
N MET A 1 19.33 -4.84 3.42
CA MET A 1 18.00 -4.40 2.91
C MET A 1 17.88 -4.82 1.46
N LYS A 2 16.71 -5.31 1.04
CA LYS A 2 16.38 -5.55 -0.38
C LYS A 2 15.11 -4.80 -0.73
N LEU A 3 15.15 -4.08 -1.85
CA LEU A 3 14.04 -3.29 -2.35
C LEU A 3 13.88 -3.58 -3.84
N VAL A 4 12.66 -3.92 -4.25
CA VAL A 4 12.28 -4.07 -5.66
C VAL A 4 11.14 -3.10 -5.91
N VAL A 5 11.25 -2.29 -6.97
CA VAL A 5 10.22 -1.32 -7.38
C VAL A 5 10.02 -1.43 -8.88
N SER A 6 8.76 -1.44 -9.30
CA SER A 6 8.37 -1.39 -10.70
C SER A 6 7.27 -0.36 -10.88
N LYS A 7 7.37 0.46 -11.92
CA LYS A 7 6.42 1.52 -12.24
C LYS A 7 5.79 1.25 -13.59
N PHE A 8 4.49 1.48 -13.68
CA PHE A 8 3.69 1.20 -14.86
C PHE A 8 2.63 2.29 -15.04
N ALA A 9 2.03 2.32 -16.22
CA ALA A 9 0.82 3.08 -16.52
C ALA A 9 -0.16 2.17 -17.27
N SER A 10 -1.45 2.39 -17.07
CA SER A 10 -2.52 1.73 -17.84
C SER A 10 -3.62 2.73 -18.14
N SER A 11 -4.27 2.58 -19.29
CA SER A 11 -5.48 3.32 -19.66
C SER A 11 -6.77 2.69 -19.11
N ASP A 12 -6.66 1.58 -18.35
CA ASP A 12 -7.80 0.99 -17.65
C ASP A 12 -8.28 1.87 -16.46
N ASP A 13 -9.55 1.71 -16.09
CA ASP A 13 -10.13 2.39 -14.94
C ASP A 13 -9.44 2.02 -13.62
N LEU A 14 -9.32 3.01 -12.71
CA LEU A 14 -8.69 2.85 -11.40
C LEU A 14 -9.26 1.66 -10.62
N ASP A 15 -10.58 1.51 -10.57
CA ASP A 15 -11.24 0.47 -9.78
C ASP A 15 -10.98 -0.93 -10.34
N ARG A 16 -10.78 -1.05 -11.66
CA ARG A 16 -10.43 -2.32 -12.31
C ARG A 16 -9.03 -2.75 -11.91
N ILE A 17 -8.06 -1.84 -12.01
CA ILE A 17 -6.66 -2.10 -11.64
C ILE A 17 -6.55 -2.34 -10.12
N ALA A 18 -7.31 -1.58 -9.32
CA ALA A 18 -7.37 -1.74 -7.87
C ALA A 18 -7.84 -3.13 -7.47
N ARG A 19 -8.94 -3.61 -8.04
CA ARG A 19 -9.45 -4.96 -7.76
C ARG A 19 -8.44 -6.03 -8.16
N TYR A 20 -7.88 -5.92 -9.37
CA TYR A 20 -6.87 -6.87 -9.84
C TYR A 20 -5.69 -7.01 -8.88
N TYR A 21 -5.13 -5.89 -8.41
CA TYR A 21 -3.99 -5.94 -7.51
C TYR A 21 -4.35 -6.30 -6.07
N GLN A 22 -5.55 -5.97 -5.58
CA GLN A 22 -6.02 -6.50 -4.30
C GLN A 22 -6.07 -8.02 -4.34
N ASP A 23 -6.69 -8.60 -5.37
CA ASP A 23 -6.80 -10.04 -5.56
C ASP A 23 -5.41 -10.69 -5.69
N ALA A 24 -4.52 -10.12 -6.49
CA ALA A 24 -3.15 -10.60 -6.64
C ALA A 24 -2.36 -10.58 -5.31
N LEU A 25 -2.61 -9.60 -4.43
CA LEU A 25 -1.93 -9.50 -3.14
C LEU A 25 -2.41 -10.55 -2.13
N THR A 26 -3.63 -11.07 -2.27
CA THR A 26 -4.17 -12.11 -1.35
C THR A 26 -3.30 -13.37 -1.28
N GLY A 27 -2.63 -13.72 -2.38
CA GLY A 27 -1.68 -14.84 -2.44
C GLY A 27 -0.45 -14.67 -1.54
N TYR A 28 -0.24 -13.47 -0.98
CA TYR A 28 0.85 -13.17 -0.05
C TYR A 28 0.38 -12.95 1.40
N GLY A 29 -0.92 -13.04 1.68
CA GLY A 29 -1.51 -12.88 3.01
C GLY A 29 -2.64 -11.85 3.07
N PRO A 30 -3.07 -11.46 4.29
CA PRO A 30 -4.15 -10.48 4.48
C PRO A 30 -3.77 -9.12 3.90
N VAL A 31 -4.64 -8.59 3.04
CA VAL A 31 -4.44 -7.29 2.38
C VAL A 31 -5.02 -6.18 3.23
N LEU A 32 -4.20 -5.15 3.50
CA LEU A 32 -4.62 -3.91 4.12
C LEU A 32 -4.88 -2.87 3.04
N ASP A 33 -6.03 -2.23 3.13
CA ASP A 33 -6.27 -0.97 2.44
C ASP A 33 -5.67 0.18 3.26
N CYS A 34 -4.64 0.81 2.72
CA CYS A 34 -3.95 1.96 3.28
C CYS A 34 -4.24 3.25 2.49
N SER A 35 -5.29 3.25 1.67
CA SER A 35 -5.77 4.44 0.97
C SER A 35 -6.21 5.51 1.97
N ALA A 36 -6.10 6.78 1.59
CA ALA A 36 -6.51 7.89 2.46
C ALA A 36 -7.99 7.75 2.87
N GLY A 37 -8.25 7.76 4.18
CA GLY A 37 -9.61 7.65 4.73
C GLY A 37 -10.10 6.22 4.97
N SER A 38 -9.34 5.19 4.55
CA SER A 38 -9.63 3.80 4.93
C SER A 38 -9.51 3.59 6.44
N PRO A 39 -10.26 2.64 7.04
CA PRO A 39 -10.18 2.36 8.47
C PRO A 39 -8.75 2.09 8.96
N ALA A 40 -7.96 1.31 8.22
CA ALA A 40 -6.58 0.98 8.62
C ALA A 40 -5.64 2.19 8.53
N ALA A 41 -5.81 3.07 7.53
CA ALA A 41 -5.05 4.32 7.45
C ALA A 41 -5.43 5.31 8.57
N LEU A 42 -6.72 5.40 8.91
CA LEU A 42 -7.20 6.25 10.01
C LEU A 42 -6.67 5.75 11.36
N GLU A 43 -6.69 4.44 11.59
CA GLU A 43 -6.15 3.84 12.82
C GLU A 43 -4.63 4.09 12.93
N ALA A 44 -3.87 3.91 11.84
CA ALA A 44 -2.44 4.20 11.82
C ALA A 44 -2.15 5.68 12.17
N LYS A 45 -2.93 6.62 11.62
CA LYS A 45 -2.83 8.05 11.95
C LYS A 45 -3.20 8.34 13.41
N ALA A 46 -4.26 7.73 13.93
CA ALA A 46 -4.70 7.90 15.30
C ALA A 46 -3.62 7.44 16.29
N ARG A 47 -3.05 6.24 16.10
CA ARG A 47 -1.93 5.74 16.92
C ARG A 47 -0.73 6.67 16.92
N LYS A 48 -0.35 7.18 15.73
CA LYS A 48 0.74 8.15 15.59
C LYS A 48 0.47 9.43 16.38
N SER A 49 -0.77 9.95 16.33
CA SER A 49 -1.16 11.15 17.10
C SER A 49 -1.14 10.92 18.61
N ARG A 50 -1.37 9.68 19.06
CA ARG A 50 -1.30 9.28 20.48
C ARG A 50 0.13 8.90 20.94
N GLY A 51 1.12 8.97 20.06
CA GLY A 51 2.51 8.58 20.38
C GLY A 51 2.68 7.08 20.61
N GLU A 52 1.75 6.25 20.13
CA GLU A 52 1.82 4.80 20.28
C GLU A 52 2.87 4.19 19.34
N LYS A 53 3.37 3.00 19.72
CA LYS A 53 4.20 2.19 18.81
C LYS A 53 3.41 1.86 17.55
N LYS A 54 4.09 1.88 16.41
CA LYS A 54 3.52 1.46 15.12
C LYS A 54 3.06 0.01 15.21
N ASP A 55 1.89 -0.27 14.65
CA ASP A 55 1.46 -1.64 14.42
C ASP A 55 2.35 -2.25 13.31
N PRO A 56 3.16 -3.29 13.62
CA PRO A 56 4.03 -3.92 12.63
C PRO A 56 3.25 -4.57 11.48
N ASN A 57 1.95 -4.84 11.68
CA ASN A 57 1.04 -5.38 10.69
C ASN A 57 0.06 -4.32 10.17
N GLY A 58 0.22 -3.05 10.55
CA GLY A 58 -0.64 -1.94 10.11
C GLY A 58 -0.10 -1.21 8.89
N CYS A 59 -0.77 -0.13 8.48
CA CYS A 59 -0.29 0.73 7.39
C CYS A 59 1.02 1.45 7.72
N GLY A 60 1.32 1.70 9.00
CA GLY A 60 2.53 2.44 9.40
C GLY A 60 2.51 3.87 8.85
N ASP A 61 3.60 4.33 8.24
CA ASP A 61 3.65 5.62 7.54
C ASP A 61 3.23 5.51 6.06
N VAL A 62 2.73 4.34 5.63
CA VAL A 62 2.23 4.16 4.27
C VAL A 62 0.83 4.78 4.17
N GLY A 63 0.69 5.74 3.27
CA GLY A 63 -0.59 6.34 2.90
C GLY A 63 -0.44 7.11 1.60
N GLY A 64 -1.47 7.05 0.76
CA GLY A 64 -1.51 7.78 -0.49
C GLY A 64 -2.18 9.14 -0.37
N ASP A 65 -2.11 9.93 -1.44
CA ASP A 65 -2.93 11.13 -1.60
C ASP A 65 -4.43 10.79 -1.59
N ARG A 66 -5.33 11.78 -1.45
CA ARG A 66 -6.79 11.56 -1.42
C ARG A 66 -7.34 10.75 -2.61
N ASN A 67 -6.67 10.81 -3.76
CA ASN A 67 -7.09 10.13 -4.99
C ASN A 67 -6.26 8.88 -5.30
N GLU A 68 -5.41 8.46 -4.37
CA GLU A 68 -4.55 7.29 -4.53
C GLU A 68 -5.18 6.08 -3.83
N ARG A 69 -5.03 4.91 -4.44
CA ARG A 69 -5.29 3.64 -3.78
C ARG A 69 -3.97 3.03 -3.34
N VAL A 70 -3.88 2.61 -2.08
CA VAL A 70 -2.66 2.01 -1.55
C VAL A 70 -3.01 0.70 -0.84
N TYR A 71 -2.42 -0.39 -1.28
CA TYR A 71 -2.62 -1.72 -0.69
C TYR A 71 -1.30 -2.25 -0.16
N LYS A 72 -1.32 -2.84 1.04
CA LYS A 72 -0.16 -3.44 1.69
C LYS A 72 -0.47 -4.87 2.12
N VAL A 73 0.51 -5.75 2.03
CA VAL A 73 0.44 -7.12 2.59
C VAL A 73 1.80 -7.48 3.21
N GLY A 74 1.77 -8.24 4.30
CA GLY A 74 2.96 -8.67 5.02
C GLY A 74 3.24 -7.85 6.28
N THR A 75 4.49 -7.91 6.76
CA THR A 75 4.92 -7.32 8.02
C THR A 75 5.81 -6.11 7.81
N GLU A 76 6.10 -5.34 8.86
CA GLU A 76 7.00 -4.18 8.82
C GLU A 76 8.37 -4.47 8.16
N LYS A 77 8.90 -5.69 8.33
CA LYS A 77 10.21 -6.09 7.78
C LYS A 77 10.14 -6.83 6.45
N ASN A 78 8.96 -7.31 6.04
CA ASN A 78 8.77 -8.01 4.78
C ASN A 78 7.36 -7.75 4.26
N PHE A 79 7.23 -6.80 3.33
CA PHE A 79 5.94 -6.41 2.78
C PHE A 79 5.98 -6.19 1.27
N ARG A 80 4.80 -6.28 0.67
CA ARG A 80 4.52 -5.77 -0.67
C ARG A 80 3.56 -4.60 -0.58
N LEU A 81 3.72 -3.65 -1.47
CA LEU A 81 2.91 -2.46 -1.56
C LEU A 81 2.53 -2.21 -3.01
N VAL A 82 1.27 -1.85 -3.24
CA VAL A 82 0.75 -1.37 -4.52
C VAL A 82 0.17 0.01 -4.30
N SER A 83 0.66 0.98 -5.08
CA SER A 83 0.17 2.37 -5.10
C SER A 83 -0.40 2.64 -6.49
N LEU A 84 -1.63 3.15 -6.57
CA LEU A 84 -2.34 3.46 -7.81
C LEU A 84 -2.80 4.92 -7.78
N LYS A 85 -2.38 5.71 -8.75
CA LYS A 85 -2.69 7.15 -8.83
C LYS A 85 -3.22 7.51 -10.22
N PRO A 86 -4.43 8.06 -10.33
CA PRO A 86 -4.90 8.66 -11.58
C PRO A 86 -4.02 9.83 -12.01
N VAL A 87 -3.59 9.83 -13.27
CA VAL A 87 -2.82 10.89 -13.91
C VAL A 87 -3.37 11.13 -15.31
N GLY A 88 -4.11 12.23 -15.49
CA GLY A 88 -4.79 12.50 -16.75
C GLY A 88 -5.82 11.42 -17.08
N ARG A 89 -5.60 10.71 -18.20
CA ARG A 89 -6.45 9.59 -18.67
C ARG A 89 -5.90 8.21 -18.34
N GLU A 90 -4.80 8.14 -17.61
CA GLU A 90 -4.14 6.90 -17.24
C GLU A 90 -4.12 6.74 -15.72
N VAL A 91 -3.89 5.51 -15.28
CA VAL A 91 -3.58 5.17 -13.91
C VAL A 91 -2.12 4.78 -13.86
N HIS A 92 -1.32 5.58 -13.17
CA HIS A 92 0.06 5.24 -12.87
C HIS A 92 0.09 4.38 -11.63
N PHE A 93 0.84 3.28 -11.67
CA PHE A 93 0.95 2.41 -10.52
C PHE A 93 2.37 1.93 -10.24
N GLN A 94 2.63 1.73 -8.96
CA GLN A 94 3.91 1.32 -8.43
C GLN A 94 3.73 0.04 -7.62
N LEU A 95 4.48 -0.99 -7.99
CA LEU A 95 4.59 -2.23 -7.25
C LEU A 95 5.91 -2.21 -6.50
N MET A 96 5.87 -2.51 -5.20
CA MET A 96 7.04 -2.51 -4.33
C MET A 96 7.09 -3.79 -3.52
N LYS A 97 8.31 -4.32 -3.33
CA LYS A 97 8.62 -5.36 -2.34
C LYS A 97 9.80 -4.91 -1.49
N MET A 98 9.64 -4.98 -0.17
CA MET A 98 10.68 -4.65 0.81
C MET A 98 11.02 -5.86 1.66
N GLU A 99 12.32 -6.10 1.88
CA GLU A 99 12.84 -7.05 2.86
C GLU A 99 13.97 -6.40 3.67
N LEU A 100 13.73 -6.21 4.97
CA LEU A 100 14.72 -5.80 5.95
C LEU A 100 15.31 -7.05 6.60
N ARG A 101 16.59 -7.34 6.33
CA ARG A 101 17.37 -8.32 7.10
C ARG A 101 17.79 -7.66 8.41
N GLY A 102 17.68 -8.38 9.53
CA GLY A 102 18.08 -7.88 10.84
C GLY A 102 19.49 -7.31 10.82
N ILE A 103 19.65 -6.14 11.41
CA ILE A 103 20.95 -5.62 11.88
C ILE A 103 21.11 -6.14 13.30
#